data_AF-A0A0Q5VN17-F1
#
_entry.id   AF-A0A0Q5VN17-F1
#
_cell.length_a   1.000
_cell.length_b   1.000
_cell.length_c   1.000
_cell.angle_alpha   90.00
_cell.angle_beta   90.00
_cell.angle_gamma   90.00
#
_symmetry.space_group_name_H-M   'P 1'
#
loop_
_entity.id
_entity.type
_entity.pdbx_description
1 polymer ?
#
loop_
_entity_poly.entity_id
_entity_poly.type
_entity_poly.pdbx_seq_one_letter_code
_entity_poly.pdbx_strand_id
1 'polypeptide(L)'
;MTTEAIPLLLAALSGGVVALLLTLFGGGGSVLAVPLLMYVVGVADPHVAIGVAAAGVALNALTALAGHARAGRVRWPCATLFALTGAAGAWAGSSLAKTIDGHQLLLIFAVAMGAVGVSMLRPKATVARSEPRLNWAMSPRVGLAGVGVGSAAGFFGIGGGFLIVPGLMASTGMSLATAQATSLLSVAAFGATTAGNYALAGWVDPALVCAMTIGGVIGTLAGLPLARRLGSHAALGRTLFGGLILIVAAYVALRAGTGA
;
A
#
# COMPACT_ATOMS: atom_id res chain seq x y z
N MET A 1 10.53 12.01 29.36
CA MET A 1 9.60 10.90 29.04
C MET A 1 8.34 11.34 28.30
N THR A 2 7.96 12.62 28.29
CA THR A 2 6.76 13.11 27.56
C THR A 2 7.02 13.45 26.08
N THR A 3 8.27 13.69 25.67
CA THR A 3 8.62 14.12 24.31
C THR A 3 8.49 13.03 23.25
N GLU A 4 8.61 11.75 23.61
CA GLU A 4 8.47 10.62 22.67
C GLU A 4 7.05 10.08 22.53
N ALA A 5 6.14 10.44 23.45
CA ALA A 5 4.77 9.93 23.44
C ALA A 5 3.94 10.51 22.27
N ILE A 6 4.21 11.76 21.89
CA ILE A 6 3.46 12.46 20.84
C ILE A 6 3.71 11.81 19.46
N PRO A 7 4.97 11.61 18.99
CA PRO A 7 5.22 10.93 17.72
C PRO A 7 4.63 9.52 17.67
N LEU A 8 4.72 8.75 18.76
CA LEU A 8 4.16 7.40 18.82
C LEU A 8 2.62 7.40 18.74
N LEU A 9 1.96 8.34 19.42
CA LEU A 9 0.50 8.49 19.31
C LEU A 9 0.09 8.87 17.88
N LEU A 10 0.79 9.82 17.26
CA LEU A 10 0.54 10.24 15.89
C LEU A 10 0.81 9.11 14.89
N ALA A 11 1.84 8.29 15.12
CA ALA A 11 2.13 7.11 14.33
C ALA A 11 1.03 6.04 14.46
N ALA A 12 0.50 5.83 15.66
CA ALA A 12 -0.63 4.94 15.87
C ALA A 12 -1.90 5.45 15.17
N LEU A 13 -2.23 6.74 15.31
CA LEU A 13 -3.38 7.35 14.61
C LEU A 13 -3.22 7.23 13.09
N SER A 14 -2.03 7.54 12.58
CA SER A 14 -1.69 7.39 11.16
C SER A 14 -1.83 5.95 10.69
N GLY A 15 -1.32 4.99 11.47
CA GLY A 15 -1.47 3.56 11.21
C GLY A 15 -2.93 3.13 11.17
N GLY A 16 -3.76 3.64 12.07
CA GLY A 16 -5.20 3.40 12.09
C GLY A 16 -5.90 3.93 10.84
N VAL A 17 -5.61 5.17 10.43
CA VAL A 17 -6.15 5.75 9.18
C VAL A 17 -5.71 4.94 7.97
N VAL A 18 -4.41 4.65 7.87
CA VAL A 18 -3.85 3.86 6.77
C VAL A 18 -4.50 2.49 6.68
N ALA A 19 -4.61 1.76 7.80
CA ALA A 19 -5.18 0.41 7.82
C ALA A 19 -6.69 0.39 7.59
N LEU A 20 -7.41 1.41 8.06
CA LEU A 20 -8.83 1.60 7.73
C LEU A 20 -9.00 1.78 6.23
N LEU A 21 -8.23 2.68 5.61
CA LEU A 21 -8.27 2.89 4.16
C LEU A 21 -7.79 1.65 3.39
N LEU A 22 -6.81 0.92 3.92
CA LEU A 22 -6.34 -0.35 3.39
C LEU A 22 -7.46 -1.40 3.38
N THR A 23 -8.29 -1.40 4.42
CA THR A 23 -9.41 -2.33 4.54
C THR A 23 -10.57 -1.93 3.62
N LEU A 24 -10.86 -0.64 3.47
CA LEU A 24 -11.94 -0.13 2.64
C LEU A 24 -11.65 -0.26 1.14
N PHE A 25 -10.44 0.12 0.72
CA PHE A 25 -10.08 0.25 -0.69
C PHE A 25 -9.14 -0.87 -1.15
N GLY A 26 -8.82 -1.82 -0.27
CA GLY A 26 -7.73 -2.78 -0.47
C GLY A 26 -6.39 -2.06 -0.38
N GLY A 27 -5.41 -2.51 -1.15
CA GLY A 27 -4.06 -1.95 -1.07
C GLY A 27 -3.93 -0.42 -1.23
N GLY A 28 -4.91 0.28 -1.80
CA GLY A 28 -4.86 1.73 -2.04
C GLY A 28 -4.54 2.59 -0.81
N GLY A 29 -5.03 2.23 0.39
CA GLY A 29 -4.83 3.01 1.61
C GLY A 29 -3.38 3.17 2.06
N SER A 30 -2.50 2.25 1.66
CA SER A 30 -1.06 2.29 1.98
C SER A 30 -0.31 3.47 1.38
N VAL A 31 -0.84 4.10 0.31
CA VAL A 31 -0.18 5.22 -0.38
C VAL A 31 0.01 6.44 0.54
N LEU A 32 -0.85 6.60 1.54
CA LEU A 32 -0.82 7.72 2.49
C LEU A 32 0.13 7.48 3.67
N ALA A 33 0.69 6.27 3.82
CA ALA A 33 1.54 5.93 4.96
C ALA A 33 2.78 6.82 5.06
N VAL A 34 3.52 6.97 3.95
CA VAL A 34 4.74 7.78 3.91
C VAL A 34 4.43 9.28 4.18
N PRO A 35 3.46 9.93 3.49
CA PRO A 35 3.09 11.31 3.81
C PRO A 35 2.64 11.52 5.25
N LEU A 36 1.87 10.59 5.84
CA LEU A 36 1.44 10.70 7.22
C LEU A 36 2.63 10.61 8.20
N LEU A 37 3.58 9.71 7.96
CA LEU A 37 4.80 9.64 8.76
C LEU A 37 5.66 10.91 8.62
N MET A 38 5.83 11.41 7.40
CA MET A 38 6.65 12.61 7.15
C MET A 38 6.01 13.87 7.75
N TYR A 39 4.72 14.10 7.50
CA TYR A 39 4.09 15.40 7.74
C TYR A 39 3.20 15.45 8.98
N VAL A 40 2.68 14.31 9.45
CA VAL A 40 1.88 14.25 10.68
C VAL A 40 2.76 13.81 11.85
N VAL A 41 3.52 12.73 11.69
CA VAL A 41 4.40 12.23 12.74
C VAL A 41 5.69 13.06 12.86
N GLY A 42 6.13 13.67 11.76
CA GLY A 42 7.32 14.53 11.73
C GLY A 42 8.62 13.76 11.51
N VAL A 43 8.56 12.58 10.87
CA VAL A 43 9.77 11.85 10.48
C VAL A 43 10.52 12.67 9.44
N ALA A 44 11.72 13.15 9.78
CA ALA A 44 12.48 14.06 8.93
C ALA A 44 13.11 13.37 7.71
N ASP A 45 13.55 12.12 7.87
CA ASP A 45 14.21 11.34 6.82
C ASP A 45 13.18 10.54 5.98
N PRO A 46 13.06 10.82 4.66
CA PRO A 46 12.19 10.07 3.77
C PRO A 46 12.46 8.57 3.75
N HIS A 47 13.72 8.15 3.90
CA HIS A 47 14.08 6.73 3.89
C HIS A 47 13.58 6.01 5.14
N VAL A 48 13.65 6.67 6.31
CA VAL A 48 13.10 6.14 7.55
C VAL A 48 11.57 6.04 7.46
N ALA A 49 10.91 7.08 6.94
CA ALA A 49 9.45 7.06 6.75
C ALA A 49 9.02 5.92 5.81
N ILE A 50 9.77 5.66 4.74
CA ILE A 50 9.54 4.54 3.83
C ILE A 50 9.72 3.19 4.53
N GLY A 51 10.82 2.99 5.25
CA GLY A 51 11.09 1.72 5.93
C GLY A 51 10.02 1.40 6.98
N VAL A 52 9.65 2.39 7.80
CA VAL A 52 8.60 2.27 8.81
C VAL A 52 7.24 2.04 8.17
N ALA A 53 6.88 2.79 7.12
CA ALA A 53 5.62 2.61 6.39
C ALA A 53 5.51 1.20 5.82
N ALA A 54 6.55 0.70 5.14
CA ALA A 54 6.56 -0.62 4.54
C ALA A 54 6.35 -1.72 5.58
N ALA A 55 7.01 -1.61 6.75
CA ALA A 55 6.89 -2.57 7.84
C ALA A 55 5.48 -2.54 8.47
N GLY A 56 5.00 -1.35 8.85
CA GLY A 56 3.68 -1.19 9.46
C GLY A 56 2.54 -1.61 8.52
N VAL A 57 2.63 -1.25 7.23
CA VAL A 57 1.67 -1.66 6.20
C VAL A 57 1.71 -3.18 5.99
N ALA A 58 2.89 -3.82 6.00
CA ALA A 58 2.99 -5.27 5.86
C ALA A 58 2.27 -5.99 7.01
N LEU A 59 2.50 -5.57 8.26
CA LEU A 59 1.86 -6.15 9.43
C LEU A 59 0.34 -5.93 9.41
N ASN A 60 -0.13 -4.74 9.05
CA ASN A 60 -1.56 -4.45 8.90
C ASN A 60 -2.20 -5.22 7.73
N ALA A 61 -1.46 -5.48 6.66
CA ALA A 61 -1.94 -6.30 5.55
C ALA A 61 -2.11 -7.76 5.97
N LEU A 62 -1.26 -8.30 6.85
CA LEU A 62 -1.41 -9.65 7.40
C LEU A 62 -2.68 -9.79 8.25
N THR A 63 -3.01 -8.79 9.08
CA THR A 63 -4.23 -8.82 9.89
C THR A 63 -5.48 -8.74 9.00
N ALA A 64 -5.48 -7.87 7.99
CA ALA A 64 -6.56 -7.80 7.00
C ALA A 64 -6.66 -9.08 6.15
N LEU A 65 -5.53 -9.69 5.76
CA LEU A 65 -5.47 -10.93 5.00
C LEU A 65 -6.10 -12.07 5.79
N ALA A 66 -5.80 -12.19 7.08
CA ALA A 66 -6.39 -13.22 7.93
C ALA A 66 -7.94 -13.15 7.94
N GLY A 67 -8.51 -11.94 8.00
CA GLY A 67 -9.95 -11.74 7.91
C GLY A 67 -10.54 -12.15 6.56
N HIS A 68 -9.89 -11.76 5.46
CA HIS A 68 -10.37 -12.08 4.10
C HIS A 68 -10.15 -13.55 3.70
N ALA A 69 -9.07 -14.17 4.20
CA ALA A 69 -8.75 -15.57 4.00
C ALA A 69 -9.78 -16.47 4.70
N ARG A 70 -10.15 -16.16 5.95
CA ARG A 70 -11.22 -16.86 6.68
C ARG A 70 -12.57 -16.75 5.97
N ALA A 71 -12.82 -15.65 5.26
CA ALA A 71 -14.03 -15.46 4.46
C ALA A 71 -14.01 -16.15 3.08
N GLY A 72 -12.95 -16.89 2.72
CA GLY A 72 -12.84 -17.61 1.45
C GLY A 72 -12.69 -16.73 0.20
N ARG A 73 -12.34 -15.44 0.37
CA ARG A 73 -12.30 -14.45 -0.73
C ARG A 73 -10.94 -14.37 -1.45
N VAL A 74 -9.93 -15.05 -0.92
CA VAL A 74 -8.54 -14.98 -1.40
C VAL A 74 -8.31 -16.05 -2.46
N ARG A 75 -7.79 -15.64 -3.63
CA ARG A 75 -7.38 -16.57 -4.69
C ARG A 75 -5.90 -16.94 -4.54
N TRP A 76 -5.63 -17.93 -3.68
CA TRP A 76 -4.29 -18.33 -3.28
C TRP A 76 -3.28 -18.53 -4.42
N PRO A 77 -3.58 -19.26 -5.51
CA PRO A 77 -2.58 -19.44 -6.57
C PRO A 77 -2.13 -18.12 -7.20
N CYS A 78 -3.07 -17.18 -7.39
CA CYS A 78 -2.76 -15.88 -7.99
C CYS A 78 -2.00 -15.03 -6.97
N ALA A 79 -2.45 -15.05 -5.72
CA ALA A 79 -1.82 -14.33 -4.63
C ALA A 79 -0.36 -14.75 -4.44
N THR A 80 -0.07 -16.05 -4.39
CA THR A 80 1.27 -16.57 -4.12
C THR A 80 2.21 -16.32 -5.28
N LEU A 81 1.79 -16.59 -6.53
CA LEU A 81 2.63 -16.33 -7.70
C LEU A 81 2.97 -14.85 -7.83
N PHE A 82 1.97 -13.97 -7.66
CA PHE A 82 2.18 -12.53 -7.73
C PHE A 82 3.03 -12.01 -6.55
N ALA A 83 2.80 -12.54 -5.34
CA ALA A 83 3.58 -12.18 -4.15
C ALA A 83 5.05 -12.61 -4.26
N LEU A 84 5.34 -13.81 -4.75
CA LEU A 84 6.71 -14.32 -4.87
C LEU A 84 7.49 -13.57 -5.95
N THR A 85 6.92 -13.46 -7.14
CA THR A 85 7.56 -12.77 -8.26
C THR A 85 7.72 -11.27 -7.97
N GLY A 86 6.71 -10.65 -7.36
CA GLY A 86 6.80 -9.26 -6.99
C GLY A 86 7.64 -8.98 -5.76
N ALA A 87 7.87 -9.93 -4.84
CA ALA A 87 8.84 -9.75 -3.76
C ALA A 87 10.26 -9.58 -4.34
N ALA A 88 10.63 -10.39 -5.35
CA ALA A 88 11.90 -10.20 -6.06
C ALA A 88 11.98 -8.80 -6.71
N GLY A 89 10.90 -8.37 -7.37
CA GLY A 89 10.80 -7.00 -7.89
C GLY A 89 10.94 -5.94 -6.80
N ALA A 90 10.25 -6.09 -5.67
CA ALA A 90 10.26 -5.15 -4.55
C ALA A 90 11.65 -5.01 -3.93
N TRP A 91 12.41 -6.10 -3.86
CA TRP A 91 13.81 -6.03 -3.45
C TRP A 91 14.65 -5.18 -4.43
N ALA A 92 14.51 -5.41 -5.74
CA ALA A 92 15.22 -4.63 -6.76
C ALA A 92 14.81 -3.14 -6.73
N GLY A 93 13.50 -2.87 -6.69
CA GLY A 93 12.96 -1.51 -6.65
C GLY A 93 13.34 -0.75 -5.39
N SER A 94 13.27 -1.40 -4.23
CA SER A 94 13.70 -0.78 -2.96
C SER A 94 15.19 -0.53 -2.94
N SER A 95 16.02 -1.45 -3.44
CA SER A 95 17.47 -1.23 -3.58
C SER A 95 17.80 -0.04 -4.48
N LEU A 96 17.07 0.13 -5.59
CA LEU A 96 17.22 1.30 -6.45
C LEU A 96 16.79 2.60 -5.74
N ALA A 97 15.67 2.58 -5.02
CA ALA A 97 15.20 3.76 -4.29
C ALA A 97 16.21 4.25 -3.25
N LYS A 98 16.92 3.35 -2.55
CA LYS A 98 17.97 3.71 -1.59
C LYS A 98 19.16 4.47 -2.19
N THR A 99 19.33 4.42 -3.52
CA THR A 99 20.41 5.13 -4.23
C THR A 99 20.00 6.54 -4.69
N ILE A 100 18.71 6.85 -4.61
CA ILE A 100 18.15 8.14 -5.03
C ILE A 100 18.07 9.04 -3.81
N ASP A 101 18.41 10.31 -3.98
CA ASP A 101 18.26 11.30 -2.94
C ASP A 101 16.79 11.41 -2.48
N GLY A 102 16.57 11.56 -1.18
CA GLY A 102 15.22 11.54 -0.58
C GLY A 102 14.28 12.60 -1.18
N HIS A 103 14.82 13.75 -1.59
CA HIS A 103 14.04 14.81 -2.23
C HIS A 103 13.55 14.40 -3.62
N GLN A 104 14.44 13.84 -4.44
CA GLN A 104 14.07 13.34 -5.77
C GLN A 104 13.09 12.17 -5.66
N LEU A 105 13.29 11.30 -4.67
CA LEU A 105 12.40 10.18 -4.41
C LEU A 105 10.97 10.65 -4.07
N LEU A 106 10.85 11.69 -3.23
CA LEU A 106 9.55 12.30 -2.90
C LEU A 106 8.88 12.96 -4.12
N LEU A 107 9.62 13.60 -5.02
CA LEU A 107 9.05 14.16 -6.25
C LEU A 107 8.51 13.06 -7.18
N ILE A 108 9.28 12.00 -7.42
CA ILE A 108 8.84 10.87 -8.26
C ILE A 108 7.64 10.18 -7.60
N PHE A 109 7.66 10.04 -6.27
CA PHE A 109 6.55 9.52 -5.49
C PHE A 109 5.28 10.38 -5.61
N ALA A 110 5.40 11.70 -5.54
CA ALA A 110 4.27 12.61 -5.70
C ALA A 110 3.63 12.51 -7.10
N VAL A 111 4.45 12.40 -8.15
CA VAL A 111 3.98 12.18 -9.53
C VAL A 111 3.25 10.83 -9.63
N ALA A 112 3.81 9.76 -9.07
CA ALA A 112 3.18 8.45 -9.05
C ALA A 112 1.85 8.47 -8.29
N MET A 113 1.82 9.09 -7.11
CA MET A 113 0.61 9.29 -6.31
C MET A 113 -0.45 10.07 -7.08
N GLY A 114 -0.06 11.15 -7.79
CA GLY A 114 -0.93 11.94 -8.65
C GLY A 114 -1.54 11.11 -9.77
N ALA A 115 -0.72 10.33 -10.49
CA ALA A 115 -1.18 9.45 -11.56
C ALA A 115 -2.23 8.43 -11.05
N VAL A 116 -2.04 7.93 -9.83
CA VAL A 116 -2.96 6.99 -9.19
C VAL A 116 -4.26 7.66 -8.81
N GLY A 117 -4.18 8.83 -8.16
CA GLY A 117 -5.35 9.65 -7.84
C GLY A 117 -6.20 9.92 -9.07
N VAL A 118 -5.59 10.34 -10.19
CA VAL A 118 -6.27 10.53 -11.48
C VAL A 118 -6.88 9.21 -11.99
N SER A 119 -6.15 8.09 -11.90
CA SER A 119 -6.67 6.79 -12.34
C SER A 119 -7.91 6.34 -11.54
N MET A 120 -8.01 6.75 -10.26
CA MET A 120 -9.16 6.46 -9.41
C MET A 120 -10.38 7.33 -9.72
N LEU A 121 -10.21 8.48 -10.37
CA LEU A 121 -11.32 9.31 -10.84
C LEU A 121 -11.92 8.81 -12.17
N ARG A 122 -11.14 8.08 -12.98
CA ARG A 122 -11.62 7.54 -14.26
C ARG A 122 -12.72 6.51 -14.03
N PRO A 123 -13.87 6.55 -14.74
CA PRO A 123 -14.89 5.51 -14.66
C PRO A 123 -14.30 4.15 -15.05
N LYS A 124 -14.49 3.12 -14.22
CA LYS A 124 -14.16 1.74 -14.60
C LYS A 124 -15.44 0.99 -14.90
N ALA A 125 -15.53 0.43 -16.10
CA ALA A 125 -16.56 -0.54 -16.43
C ALA A 125 -16.39 -1.77 -15.53
N THR A 126 -17.36 -2.02 -14.66
CA THR A 126 -17.46 -3.28 -13.91
C THR A 126 -17.87 -4.38 -14.88
N VAL A 127 -16.88 -5.03 -15.47
CA VAL A 127 -17.11 -6.27 -16.22
C VAL A 127 -17.21 -7.40 -15.20
N ALA A 128 -18.42 -7.87 -14.95
CA ALA A 128 -18.65 -9.09 -14.18
C ALA A 128 -18.14 -10.28 -15.03
N ARG A 129 -16.91 -10.72 -14.76
CA ARG A 129 -16.30 -11.88 -15.42
C ARG A 129 -16.20 -13.02 -14.43
N SER A 130 -16.43 -14.26 -14.90
CA SER A 130 -16.24 -15.47 -14.11
C SER A 130 -14.90 -15.46 -13.39
N GLU A 131 -14.89 -15.82 -12.11
CA GLU A 131 -13.69 -15.72 -11.30
C GLU A 131 -12.55 -16.55 -11.91
N PRO A 132 -11.41 -15.93 -12.26
CA PRO A 132 -10.31 -16.62 -12.94
C PRO A 132 -9.76 -17.75 -12.09
N ARG A 133 -9.59 -18.92 -12.71
CA ARG A 133 -8.70 -19.96 -12.22
C ARG A 133 -7.34 -19.76 -12.87
N LEU A 134 -6.28 -19.85 -12.09
CA LEU A 134 -4.93 -19.71 -12.61
C LEU A 134 -4.67 -20.86 -13.59
N ASN A 135 -4.50 -20.53 -14.86
CA ASN A 135 -4.12 -21.46 -15.92
C ASN A 135 -2.63 -21.27 -16.23
N TRP A 136 -1.95 -22.31 -16.67
CA TRP A 136 -0.54 -22.28 -17.06
C TRP A 136 -0.23 -21.17 -18.08
N ALA A 137 -1.17 -20.90 -18.99
CA ALA A 137 -1.09 -19.81 -19.96
C ALA A 137 -1.14 -18.39 -19.34
N MET A 138 -1.66 -18.23 -18.11
CA MET A 138 -1.76 -16.95 -17.41
C MET A 138 -0.59 -16.70 -16.46
N SER A 139 0.10 -17.76 -16.00
CA SER A 139 1.27 -17.70 -15.11
C SER A 139 2.34 -16.67 -15.53
N PRO A 140 2.81 -16.59 -16.80
CA PRO A 140 3.82 -15.61 -17.18
C PRO A 140 3.32 -14.17 -17.11
N ARG A 141 2.05 -13.91 -17.43
CA ARG A 141 1.46 -12.56 -17.32
C ARG A 141 1.32 -12.11 -15.87
N VAL A 142 0.88 -13.00 -14.99
CA VAL A 142 0.76 -12.74 -13.54
C VAL A 142 2.14 -12.54 -12.93
N GLY A 143 3.12 -13.36 -13.30
CA GLY A 143 4.49 -13.23 -12.83
C GLY A 143 5.15 -11.92 -13.28
N LEU A 144 5.03 -11.56 -14.56
CA LEU A 144 5.59 -10.31 -15.09
C LEU A 144 4.92 -9.08 -14.46
N ALA A 145 3.59 -9.11 -14.31
CA ALA A 145 2.86 -8.07 -13.60
C ALA A 145 3.30 -8.00 -12.12
N GLY A 146 3.54 -9.16 -11.48
CA GLY A 146 4.09 -9.25 -10.13
C GLY A 146 5.44 -8.55 -10.02
N VAL A 147 6.41 -8.89 -10.88
CA VAL A 147 7.74 -8.25 -10.91
C VAL A 147 7.62 -6.74 -11.14
N GLY A 148 6.86 -6.30 -12.15
CA GLY A 148 6.74 -4.88 -12.49
C GLY A 148 6.08 -4.07 -11.38
N VAL A 149 4.97 -4.56 -10.85
CA VAL A 149 4.26 -3.92 -9.74
C VAL A 149 5.07 -3.98 -8.45
N GLY A 150 5.73 -5.10 -8.18
CA GLY A 150 6.64 -5.27 -7.04
C GLY A 150 7.80 -4.28 -7.10
N SER A 151 8.42 -4.11 -8.26
CA SER A 151 9.52 -3.15 -8.46
C SER A 151 9.06 -1.72 -8.19
N ALA A 152 7.92 -1.31 -8.75
CA ALA A 152 7.35 0.00 -8.45
C ALA A 152 6.97 0.15 -6.97
N ALA A 153 6.36 -0.88 -6.38
CA ALA A 153 5.98 -0.91 -4.97
C ALA A 153 7.16 -0.73 -4.02
N GLY A 154 8.24 -1.47 -4.25
CA GLY A 154 9.47 -1.38 -3.46
C GLY A 154 10.20 -0.06 -3.68
N PHE A 155 10.16 0.47 -4.91
CA PHE A 155 10.73 1.77 -5.23
C PHE A 155 10.05 2.91 -4.47
N PHE A 156 8.72 2.92 -4.42
CA PHE A 156 7.97 3.96 -3.71
C PHE A 156 7.85 3.75 -2.21
N GLY A 157 8.23 2.59 -1.68
CA GLY A 157 8.28 2.38 -0.24
C GLY A 157 6.95 2.17 0.46
N ILE A 158 5.83 2.15 -0.26
CA ILE A 158 4.47 2.11 0.32
C ILE A 158 3.85 0.71 0.39
N GLY A 159 4.65 -0.36 0.31
CA GLY A 159 4.14 -1.74 0.37
C GLY A 159 3.22 -2.11 -0.80
N GLY A 160 3.18 -1.30 -1.87
CA GLY A 160 2.63 -1.63 -3.19
C GLY A 160 1.12 -1.62 -3.35
N GLY A 161 0.34 -1.39 -2.28
CA GLY A 161 -1.07 -1.76 -2.32
C GLY A 161 -1.91 -1.07 -3.40
N PHE A 162 -1.59 0.18 -3.74
CA PHE A 162 -2.31 0.92 -4.77
C PHE A 162 -2.09 0.40 -6.20
N LEU A 163 -0.95 -0.24 -6.49
CA LEU A 163 -0.63 -0.82 -7.80
C LEU A 163 -0.99 -2.31 -7.88
N ILE A 164 -0.98 -3.02 -6.75
CA ILE A 164 -1.24 -4.46 -6.72
C ILE A 164 -2.65 -4.78 -7.18
N VAL A 165 -3.67 -4.05 -6.70
CA VAL A 165 -5.07 -4.32 -7.10
C VAL A 165 -5.27 -4.13 -8.61
N PRO A 166 -4.89 -3.00 -9.23
CA PRO A 166 -4.91 -2.86 -10.69
C PRO A 166 -4.07 -3.91 -11.43
N GLY A 167 -2.88 -4.25 -10.93
CA GLY A 167 -1.99 -5.23 -11.56
C GLY A 167 -2.59 -6.64 -11.58
N LEU A 168 -3.21 -7.06 -10.49
CA LEU A 168 -3.95 -8.33 -10.41
C LEU A 168 -5.16 -8.32 -11.33
N MET A 169 -5.94 -7.24 -11.32
CA MET A 169 -7.10 -7.12 -12.21
C MET A 169 -6.69 -7.18 -13.69
N ALA A 170 -5.61 -6.50 -14.08
CA ALA A 170 -5.13 -6.48 -15.46
C ALA A 170 -4.55 -7.83 -15.91
N SER A 171 -3.83 -8.54 -15.03
CA SER A 171 -3.19 -9.81 -15.36
C SER A 171 -4.13 -11.02 -15.28
N THR A 172 -5.16 -10.96 -14.43
CA THR A 172 -6.06 -12.10 -14.18
C THR A 172 -7.50 -11.86 -14.64
N GLY A 173 -7.97 -10.61 -14.71
CA GLY A 173 -9.37 -10.29 -14.97
C GLY A 173 -10.30 -10.46 -13.76
N MET A 174 -9.75 -10.58 -12.54
CA MET A 174 -10.54 -10.70 -11.30
C MET A 174 -11.41 -9.46 -11.03
N SER A 175 -12.52 -9.68 -10.31
CA SER A 175 -13.36 -8.60 -9.79
C SER A 175 -12.57 -7.71 -8.82
N LEU A 176 -13.01 -6.46 -8.63
CA LEU A 176 -12.36 -5.54 -7.67
C LEU A 176 -12.31 -6.13 -6.26
N ALA A 177 -13.41 -6.71 -5.78
CA ALA A 177 -13.49 -7.29 -4.43
C ALA A 177 -12.54 -8.49 -4.26
N THR A 178 -12.48 -9.39 -5.26
CA THR A 178 -11.58 -10.55 -5.24
C THR A 178 -10.12 -10.10 -5.34
N ALA A 179 -9.81 -9.10 -6.17
CA ALA A 179 -8.47 -8.54 -6.32
C ALA A 179 -8.01 -7.82 -5.04
N GLN A 180 -8.89 -7.10 -4.35
CA GLN A 180 -8.60 -6.49 -3.05
C GLN A 180 -8.21 -7.54 -2.02
N ALA A 181 -9.01 -8.60 -1.85
CA ALA A 181 -8.68 -9.69 -0.92
C ALA A 181 -7.38 -10.42 -1.29
N THR A 182 -7.21 -10.73 -2.59
CA THR A 182 -6.04 -11.46 -3.12
C THR A 182 -4.76 -10.62 -3.03
N SER A 183 -4.86 -9.29 -3.12
CA SER A 183 -3.71 -8.37 -3.06
C SER A 183 -3.03 -8.32 -1.70
N LEU A 184 -3.74 -8.62 -0.60
CA LEU A 184 -3.24 -8.43 0.76
C LEU A 184 -1.99 -9.30 1.05
N LEU A 185 -1.91 -10.49 0.46
CA LEU A 185 -0.69 -11.31 0.55
C LEU A 185 0.50 -10.63 -0.13
N SER A 186 0.28 -10.04 -1.30
CA SER A 186 1.33 -9.31 -2.02
C SER A 186 1.71 -8.01 -1.31
N VAL A 187 0.75 -7.31 -0.70
CA VAL A 187 1.04 -6.12 0.13
C VAL A 187 1.94 -6.50 1.30
N ALA A 188 1.60 -7.59 2.01
CA ALA A 188 2.41 -8.11 3.10
C ALA A 188 3.80 -8.53 2.61
N ALA A 189 3.90 -9.28 1.51
CA ALA A 189 5.17 -9.74 0.98
C ALA A 189 6.06 -8.58 0.51
N PHE A 190 5.54 -7.65 -0.30
CA PHE A 190 6.33 -6.54 -0.85
C PHE A 190 6.73 -5.57 0.26
N GLY A 191 5.81 -5.28 1.18
CA GLY A 191 6.09 -4.47 2.36
C GLY A 191 7.16 -5.10 3.25
N ALA A 192 7.07 -6.41 3.53
CA ALA A 192 8.09 -7.12 4.31
C ALA A 192 9.45 -7.14 3.61
N THR A 193 9.50 -7.37 2.30
CA THR A 193 10.76 -7.34 1.53
C THR A 193 11.38 -5.94 1.53
N THR A 194 10.57 -4.90 1.33
CA THR A 194 11.02 -3.50 1.33
C THR A 194 11.51 -3.11 2.72
N ALA A 195 10.71 -3.39 3.76
CA ALA A 195 11.06 -3.16 5.15
C ALA A 195 12.35 -3.88 5.54
N GLY A 196 12.51 -5.14 5.17
CA GLY A 196 13.75 -5.90 5.42
C GLY A 196 14.95 -5.25 4.74
N ASN A 197 14.82 -4.82 3.47
CA ASN A 197 15.91 -4.18 2.76
C ASN A 197 16.29 -2.79 3.35
N TYR A 198 15.33 -2.06 3.90
CA TYR A 198 15.56 -0.79 4.61
C TYR A 198 16.08 -1.00 6.03
N ALA A 199 15.65 -2.06 6.72
CA ALA A 199 16.15 -2.42 8.05
C ALA A 199 17.65 -2.77 8.01
N LEU A 200 18.10 -3.44 6.94
CA LEU A 200 19.53 -3.70 6.70
C LEU A 200 20.36 -2.41 6.56
N ALA A 201 19.75 -1.29 6.19
CA ALA A 201 20.38 0.02 6.11
C ALA A 201 20.20 0.87 7.39
N GLY A 202 19.53 0.36 8.42
CA GLY A 202 19.24 1.09 9.66
C GLY A 202 18.08 2.08 9.55
N TRP A 203 17.26 2.02 8.49
CA TRP A 203 16.17 2.97 8.23
C TRP A 203 14.79 2.46 8.69
N VAL A 204 14.75 1.67 9.75
CA VAL A 204 13.50 1.19 10.34
C VAL A 204 13.53 1.41 11.83
N ASP A 205 12.68 2.32 12.31
CA ASP A 205 12.46 2.55 13.73
C ASP A 205 11.40 1.56 14.26
N PRO A 206 11.77 0.59 15.12
CA PRO A 206 10.84 -0.41 15.64
C PRO A 206 9.70 0.20 16.46
N ALA A 207 9.93 1.33 17.14
CA ALA A 207 8.92 1.95 17.99
C ALA A 207 7.78 2.54 17.15
N LEU A 208 8.12 3.22 16.04
CA LEU A 208 7.14 3.74 15.09
C LEU A 208 6.39 2.61 14.38
N VAL A 209 7.09 1.52 14.01
CA VAL A 209 6.45 0.33 13.42
C VAL A 209 5.44 -0.30 14.39
N CYS A 210 5.81 -0.47 15.65
CA CYS A 210 4.92 -0.99 16.68
C CYS A 210 3.69 -0.09 16.87
N ALA A 211 3.89 1.22 17.01
CA ALA A 211 2.79 2.17 17.15
C ALA A 211 1.82 2.12 15.96
N MET A 212 2.37 2.17 14.75
CA MET A 212 1.59 2.14 13.50
C MET A 212 0.85 0.81 13.31
N THR A 213 1.42 -0.30 13.79
CA THR A 213 0.76 -1.61 13.79
C THR A 213 -0.38 -1.66 14.80
N ILE A 214 -0.17 -1.19 16.04
CA ILE A 214 -1.20 -1.18 17.09
C ILE A 214 -2.41 -0.36 16.63
N GLY A 215 -2.19 0.87 16.16
CA GLY A 215 -3.27 1.69 15.64
C GLY A 215 -3.90 1.08 14.38
N GLY A 216 -3.09 0.44 13.54
CA GLY A 216 -3.56 -0.24 12.33
C GLY A 216 -4.45 -1.46 12.59
N VAL A 217 -4.24 -2.21 13.67
CA VAL A 217 -5.16 -3.27 14.09
C VAL A 217 -6.54 -2.67 14.40
N ILE A 218 -6.59 -1.58 15.16
CA ILE A 218 -7.84 -0.88 15.49
C ILE A 218 -8.52 -0.37 14.21
N GLY A 219 -7.75 0.26 13.32
CA GLY A 219 -8.24 0.76 12.02
C GLY A 219 -8.79 -0.34 11.13
N THR A 220 -8.14 -1.51 11.09
CA THR A 220 -8.59 -2.68 10.32
C THR A 220 -9.92 -3.22 10.86
N LEU A 221 -10.03 -3.35 12.19
CA LEU A 221 -11.24 -3.82 12.85
C LEU A 221 -12.42 -2.85 12.63
N ALA A 222 -12.17 -1.54 12.70
CA ALA A 222 -13.16 -0.50 12.42
C ALA A 222 -13.54 -0.41 10.92
N GLY A 223 -12.59 -0.71 10.03
CA GLY A 223 -12.79 -0.67 8.58
C GLY A 223 -13.68 -1.80 8.05
N LEU A 224 -13.69 -2.97 8.69
CA LEU A 224 -14.50 -4.13 8.27
C LEU A 224 -16.02 -3.86 8.19
N PRO A 225 -16.70 -3.31 9.22
CA PRO A 225 -18.11 -2.98 9.13
C PRO A 225 -18.37 -1.81 8.17
N LEU A 226 -17.46 -0.83 8.11
CA LEU A 226 -17.59 0.32 7.24
C LEU A 226 -17.48 -0.08 5.76
N ALA A 227 -16.58 -1.01 5.41
CA ALA A 227 -16.46 -1.57 4.06
C ALA A 227 -17.76 -2.21 3.57
N ARG A 228 -18.48 -2.92 4.48
CA ARG A 228 -19.79 -3.51 4.15
C ARG A 228 -20.85 -2.45 3.87
N ARG A 229 -20.86 -1.36 4.64
CA ARG A 229 -21.80 -0.23 4.45
C ARG A 229 -21.47 0.58 3.19
N LEU A 230 -20.19 0.79 2.90
CA LEU A 230 -19.73 1.52 1.71
C LEU A 230 -20.01 0.77 0.41
N GLY A 231 -20.30 -0.54 0.44
CA GLY A 231 -20.59 -1.33 -0.75
C GLY A 231 -21.72 -0.76 -1.61
N SER A 232 -22.71 -0.08 -1.01
CA SER A 232 -23.79 0.61 -1.73
C SER A 232 -23.36 1.93 -2.38
N HIS A 233 -22.25 2.53 -1.92
CA HIS A 233 -21.72 3.83 -2.37
C HIS A 233 -20.25 3.74 -2.80
N ALA A 234 -19.82 2.57 -3.29
CA ALA A 234 -18.41 2.29 -3.59
C ALA A 234 -17.80 3.28 -4.59
N ALA A 235 -18.61 3.76 -5.55
CA ALA A 235 -18.20 4.77 -6.52
C ALA A 235 -17.84 6.10 -5.84
N LEU A 236 -18.68 6.57 -4.90
CA LEU A 236 -18.46 7.81 -4.16
C LEU A 236 -17.21 7.68 -3.27
N GLY A 237 -17.06 6.56 -2.55
CA GLY A 237 -15.88 6.31 -1.72
C GLY A 237 -14.58 6.33 -2.54
N ARG A 238 -14.59 5.71 -3.73
CA ARG A 238 -13.45 5.71 -4.64
C ARG A 238 -13.10 7.12 -5.14
N THR A 239 -14.10 7.93 -5.49
CA THR A 239 -13.89 9.31 -5.95
C THR A 239 -13.35 10.20 -4.84
N LEU A 240 -13.91 10.11 -3.62
CA LEU A 240 -13.41 10.85 -2.46
C LEU A 240 -11.97 10.47 -2.12
N PHE A 241 -11.66 9.17 -2.12
CA PHE A 241 -10.30 8.69 -1.86
C PHE A 241 -9.32 9.11 -2.96
N GLY A 242 -9.72 9.05 -4.22
CA GLY A 242 -8.93 9.58 -5.33
C GLY A 242 -8.66 11.09 -5.19
N GLY A 243 -9.66 11.87 -4.80
CA GLY A 243 -9.52 13.30 -4.51
C GLY A 243 -8.56 13.58 -3.35
N LEU A 244 -8.66 12.82 -2.25
CA LEU A 244 -7.73 12.91 -1.12
C LEU A 244 -6.28 12.62 -1.56
N ILE A 245 -6.07 11.56 -2.33
CA ILE A 245 -4.74 11.21 -2.88
C ILE A 245 -4.20 12.37 -3.72
N LEU A 246 -5.00 13.01 -4.56
CA LEU A 246 -4.56 14.14 -5.39
C LEU A 246 -4.16 15.35 -4.55
N ILE A 247 -4.94 15.66 -3.51
CA ILE A 247 -4.62 16.76 -2.59
C ILE A 247 -3.28 16.49 -1.89
N VAL A 248 -3.10 15.27 -1.36
CA VAL A 248 -1.85 14.89 -0.69
C VAL A 248 -0.68 14.86 -1.67
N ALA A 249 -0.87 14.38 -2.90
CA ALA A 249 0.14 14.38 -3.94
C ALA A 249 0.60 15.81 -4.29
N ALA A 250 -0.35 16.74 -4.45
CA ALA A 250 -0.05 18.15 -4.70
C ALA A 250 0.72 18.76 -3.52
N TYR A 251 0.31 18.46 -2.28
CA TYR A 251 1.01 18.92 -1.08
C TYR A 251 2.45 18.39 -1.00
N VAL A 252 2.66 17.09 -1.24
CA VAL A 252 3.99 16.47 -1.26
C VAL A 252 4.86 17.11 -2.35
N ALA A 253 4.30 17.30 -3.55
CA ALA A 253 5.02 17.92 -4.67
C ALA A 253 5.44 19.36 -4.38
N LEU A 254 4.56 20.15 -3.74
CA LEU A 254 4.86 21.53 -3.36
C LEU A 254 5.95 21.59 -2.27
N ARG A 255 5.81 20.80 -1.19
CA ARG A 255 6.79 20.73 -0.10
C ARG A 255 8.16 20.28 -0.62
N ALA A 256 8.18 19.22 -1.42
CA ALA A 256 9.38 18.76 -2.08
C ALA A 256 9.95 19.89 -2.96
N GLY A 257 9.19 20.49 -3.88
CA GLY A 257 9.69 21.58 -4.73
C GLY A 257 10.24 22.81 -4.00
N THR A 258 9.79 23.09 -2.78
CA THR A 258 10.29 24.22 -1.96
C THR A 258 11.54 23.91 -1.12
N GLY A 259 11.99 22.65 -1.07
CA GLY A 259 13.19 22.26 -0.31
C GLY A 259 13.10 22.47 1.21
N ALA A 260 11.87 22.54 1.76
CA ALA A 260 11.58 22.84 3.16
C ALA A 260 10.74 21.75 3.83
#